data_AF-A0A7J9HYF9-F1
#
_entry.id   AF-A0A7J9HYF9-F1
#
_cell.length_a   1.000
_cell.length_b   1.000
_cell.length_c   1.000
_cell.angle_alpha   90.00
_cell.angle_beta   90.00
_cell.angle_gamma   90.00
#
_symmetry.space_group_name_H-M   'P 1'
#
loop_
_entity.id
_entity.type
_entity.pdbx_description
1 polymer ?
#
loop_
_entity_poly.entity_id
_entity_poly.type
_entity_poly.pdbx_seq_one_letter_code
_entity_poly.pdbx_strand_id
1 'polypeptide(L)'
;MAAEEEDVWAKATKVADDLYEIRDTFFPQNADDKTSKLQHESDLALNLLDSIPAAYEYLRGKILDVVPDYRKEAEDHLSKAVKLNPSLGDAWLCLGNCIWKKGDLTSAKNCFNLALS
;
A
#
# COMPACT_ATOMS: atom_id res chain seq x y z
N MET A 1 15.86 -15.00 14.30
CA MET A 1 16.15 -13.77 13.53
C MET A 1 15.87 -13.94 12.04
N ALA A 2 16.78 -14.43 11.19
CA ALA A 2 16.52 -14.45 9.73
C ALA A 2 15.24 -15.24 9.31
N ALA A 3 15.00 -16.41 9.90
CA ALA A 3 13.81 -17.22 9.62
C ALA A 3 12.51 -16.62 10.20
N GLU A 4 12.60 -15.86 11.30
CA GLU A 4 11.45 -15.17 11.89
C GLU A 4 11.11 -13.91 11.08
N GLU A 5 12.13 -13.17 10.64
CA GLU A 5 11.95 -12.01 9.74
C GLU A 5 11.35 -12.43 8.39
N GLU A 6 11.78 -13.56 7.83
CA GLU A 6 11.21 -14.12 6.59
C GLU A 6 9.75 -14.55 6.76
N ASP A 7 9.39 -15.13 7.91
CA ASP A 7 8.00 -15.51 8.23
C ASP A 7 7.10 -14.28 8.44
N VAL A 8 7.57 -13.26 9.16
CA VAL A 8 6.79 -12.02 9.35
C VAL A 8 6.65 -11.26 8.02
N TRP A 9 7.67 -11.30 7.16
CA TRP A 9 7.60 -10.73 5.80
C TRP A 9 6.53 -11.39 4.94
N ALA A 10 6.48 -12.72 4.92
CA ALA A 10 5.47 -13.47 4.19
C ALA A 10 4.06 -13.15 4.69
N LYS A 11 3.89 -13.01 6.01
CA LYS A 11 2.61 -12.60 6.62
C LYS A 11 2.23 -11.17 6.22
N ALA A 12 3.15 -10.22 6.28
CA ALA A 12 2.86 -8.83 5.93
C ALA A 12 2.46 -8.68 4.45
N THR A 13 3.16 -9.41 3.55
CA THR A 13 2.80 -9.46 2.13
C THR A 13 1.40 -10.04 1.94
N LYS A 14 1.10 -11.17 2.58
CA LYS A 14 -0.23 -11.79 2.52
C LYS A 14 -1.32 -10.85 3.01
N VAL A 15 -1.12 -10.17 4.14
CA VAL A 15 -2.11 -9.22 4.67
C VAL A 15 -2.34 -8.05 3.70
N ALA A 16 -1.28 -7.55 3.06
CA ALA A 16 -1.41 -6.51 2.04
C ALA A 16 -2.22 -6.98 0.82
N ASP A 17 -2.11 -8.25 0.44
CA ASP A 17 -2.90 -8.84 -0.66
C ASP A 17 -4.36 -9.08 -0.24
N ASP A 18 -4.60 -9.64 0.95
CA ASP A 18 -5.95 -9.83 1.53
C ASP A 18 -6.70 -8.48 1.62
N LEU A 19 -5.99 -7.40 1.96
CA LEU A 19 -6.53 -6.04 1.97
C LEU A 19 -7.02 -5.58 0.58
N TYR A 20 -6.27 -5.89 -0.47
CA TYR A 20 -6.66 -5.58 -1.85
C TYR A 20 -7.83 -6.47 -2.29
N GLU A 21 -7.87 -7.73 -1.89
CA GLU A 21 -9.04 -8.60 -2.12
C GLU A 21 -10.29 -8.04 -1.44
N ILE A 22 -10.21 -7.58 -0.18
CA ILE A 22 -11.34 -6.93 0.49
C ILE A 22 -11.76 -5.68 -0.27
N ARG A 23 -10.80 -4.85 -0.71
CA ARG A 23 -11.08 -3.66 -1.50
C ARG A 23 -11.81 -4.00 -2.80
N ASP A 24 -11.49 -5.11 -3.44
CA ASP A 24 -12.02 -5.44 -4.77
C ASP A 24 -13.25 -6.35 -4.74
N THR A 25 -13.52 -7.02 -3.61
CA THR A 25 -14.59 -8.03 -3.51
C THR A 25 -15.64 -7.75 -2.45
N PHE A 26 -15.37 -6.88 -1.47
CA PHE A 26 -16.33 -6.54 -0.42
C PHE A 26 -17.17 -5.30 -0.83
N PHE A 27 -18.47 -5.50 -0.98
CA PHE A 27 -19.44 -4.47 -1.39
C PHE A 27 -20.65 -4.44 -0.43
N PRO A 28 -20.49 -3.86 0.77
CA PRO A 28 -21.58 -3.71 1.73
C PRO A 28 -22.61 -2.68 1.24
N GLN A 29 -23.80 -2.70 1.84
CA GLN A 29 -24.86 -1.74 1.53
C GLN A 29 -24.47 -0.31 1.93
N ASN A 30 -23.70 -0.15 3.01
CA ASN A 30 -23.13 1.12 3.42
C ASN A 30 -21.64 1.18 3.06
N ALA A 31 -21.23 2.19 2.28
CA ALA A 31 -19.84 2.37 1.87
C ALA A 31 -18.88 2.58 3.06
N ASP A 32 -19.36 3.18 4.16
CA ASP A 32 -18.55 3.43 5.35
C ASP A 32 -18.13 2.13 6.05
N ASP A 33 -18.92 1.05 5.91
CA ASP A 33 -18.58 -0.26 6.47
C ASP A 33 -17.35 -0.85 5.78
N LYS A 34 -17.23 -0.63 4.46
CA LYS A 34 -16.04 -1.04 3.68
C LYS A 34 -14.81 -0.27 4.11
N THR A 35 -14.93 1.05 4.18
CA THR A 35 -13.83 1.94 4.59
C THR A 35 -13.38 1.61 6.01
N SER A 36 -14.32 1.41 6.93
CA SER A 36 -14.05 1.05 8.33
C SER A 36 -13.35 -0.30 8.44
N LYS A 37 -13.79 -1.30 7.66
CA LYS A 37 -13.12 -2.61 7.60
C LYS A 37 -11.69 -2.48 7.05
N LEU A 38 -11.52 -1.80 5.93
CA LEU A 38 -10.19 -1.60 5.33
C LEU A 38 -9.25 -0.86 6.27
N GLN A 39 -9.74 0.16 6.98
CA GLN A 39 -8.95 0.91 7.96
C GLN A 39 -8.52 0.00 9.12
N HIS A 40 -9.45 -0.75 9.70
CA HIS A 40 -9.16 -1.66 10.81
C HIS A 40 -8.09 -2.70 10.43
N GLU A 41 -8.27 -3.37 9.29
CA GLU A 41 -7.32 -4.38 8.81
C GLU A 41 -5.96 -3.76 8.43
N SER A 42 -5.95 -2.52 7.91
CA SER A 42 -4.71 -1.78 7.64
C SER A 42 -3.92 -1.51 8.91
N ASP A 43 -4.60 -1.09 9.98
CA ASP A 43 -3.93 -0.77 11.25
C ASP A 43 -3.27 -2.02 11.86
N LEU A 44 -3.93 -3.18 11.76
CA LEU A 44 -3.35 -4.47 12.17
C LEU A 44 -2.12 -4.83 11.33
N ALA A 45 -2.20 -4.64 10.00
CA ALA A 45 -1.10 -4.89 9.09
C ALA A 45 0.13 -4.00 9.37
N LEU A 46 -0.10 -2.73 9.67
CA LEU A 46 0.96 -1.77 10.00
C LEU A 46 1.63 -2.11 11.33
N ASN A 47 0.87 -2.52 12.34
CA ASN A 47 1.43 -2.98 13.61
C ASN A 47 2.31 -4.23 13.43
N LEU A 48 1.95 -5.14 12.53
CA LEU A 48 2.79 -6.28 12.19
C LEU A 48 4.09 -5.83 11.52
N LEU A 49 4.03 -4.88 10.59
CA LEU A 49 5.22 -4.32 9.94
C LEU A 49 6.16 -3.59 10.90
N ASP A 50 5.63 -2.90 11.91
CA ASP A 50 6.44 -2.19 12.91
C ASP A 50 7.28 -3.12 13.79
N SER A 51 6.94 -4.42 13.82
CA SER A 51 7.76 -5.44 14.48
C SER A 51 8.99 -5.87 13.66
N ILE A 52 9.10 -5.45 12.39
CA ILE A 52 10.22 -5.79 11.50
C ILE A 52 11.14 -4.57 11.31
N PRO A 53 12.41 -4.62 11.75
CA PRO A 53 13.35 -3.50 11.60
C PRO A 53 13.63 -3.10 10.14
N ALA A 54 13.49 -4.05 9.20
CA ALA A 54 13.62 -3.84 7.75
C ALA A 54 12.29 -3.42 7.11
N ALA A 55 11.60 -2.44 7.70
CA ALA A 55 10.32 -1.94 7.19
C ALA A 55 10.44 -1.56 5.70
N TYR A 56 9.77 -2.34 4.84
CA TYR A 56 9.79 -2.09 3.41
C TYR A 56 8.81 -0.98 3.07
N GLU A 57 9.37 0.17 2.72
CA GLU A 57 8.66 1.40 2.34
C GLU A 57 7.50 1.13 1.37
N TYR A 58 7.65 0.19 0.43
CA TYR A 58 6.55 -0.18 -0.48
C TYR A 58 5.39 -0.89 0.21
N LEU A 59 5.63 -1.88 1.09
CA LEU A 59 4.54 -2.61 1.73
C LEU A 59 3.73 -1.68 2.64
N ARG A 60 4.43 -0.85 3.42
CA ARG A 60 3.80 0.16 4.27
C ARG A 60 2.98 1.14 3.44
N GLY A 61 3.54 1.62 2.33
CA GLY A 61 2.84 2.45 1.36
C GLY A 61 1.61 1.78 0.73
N LYS A 62 1.72 0.52 0.30
CA LYS A 62 0.65 -0.28 -0.31
C LYS A 62 -0.52 -0.48 0.65
N ILE A 63 -0.24 -0.81 1.91
CA ILE A 63 -1.25 -0.94 2.98
C ILE A 63 -1.93 0.40 3.23
N LEU A 64 -1.15 1.48 3.34
CA LEU A 64 -1.70 2.81 3.54
C LEU A 64 -2.57 3.26 2.35
N ASP A 65 -2.28 2.82 1.14
CA ASP A 65 -3.08 3.15 -0.05
C ASP A 65 -4.33 2.27 -0.23
N VAL A 66 -4.67 1.32 0.64
CA VAL A 66 -5.85 0.48 0.38
C VAL A 66 -7.19 1.23 0.54
N VAL A 67 -7.22 2.27 1.38
CA VAL A 67 -8.44 3.06 1.65
C VAL A 67 -8.76 4.01 0.49
N PRO A 68 -10.03 4.39 0.29
CA PRO A 68 -10.42 5.26 -0.82
C PRO A 68 -9.80 6.66 -0.76
N ASP A 69 -9.66 7.19 0.44
CA ASP A 69 -9.16 8.55 0.65
C ASP A 69 -7.65 8.64 0.52
N TYR A 70 -7.18 9.81 0.06
CA TYR A 70 -5.76 10.09 -0.02
C TYR A 70 -5.12 10.16 1.38
N ARG A 71 -4.00 9.45 1.55
CA ARG A 71 -3.15 9.52 2.73
C ARG A 71 -1.75 10.01 2.36
N LYS A 72 -1.33 11.14 2.94
CA LYS A 72 0.02 11.70 2.72
C LYS A 72 1.12 10.72 3.11
N GLU A 73 0.91 9.96 4.17
CA GLU A 73 1.85 8.92 4.62
C GLU A 73 2.06 7.83 3.55
N ALA A 74 1.00 7.43 2.83
CA ALA A 74 1.13 6.48 1.73
C ALA A 74 2.05 7.03 0.64
N GLU A 75 1.83 8.28 0.23
CA GLU A 75 2.67 8.97 -0.76
C GLU A 75 4.14 9.03 -0.32
N ASP A 76 4.40 9.35 0.95
CA ASP A 76 5.76 9.47 1.48
C ASP A 76 6.51 8.14 1.47
N HIS A 77 5.86 7.07 1.92
CA HIS A 77 6.41 5.71 1.91
C HIS A 77 6.64 5.20 0.48
N LEU A 78 5.65 5.35 -0.41
CA LEU A 78 5.77 4.93 -1.81
C LEU A 78 6.83 5.74 -2.57
N SER A 79 6.94 7.04 -2.29
CA SER A 79 7.98 7.90 -2.87
C SER A 79 9.39 7.48 -2.45
N LYS A 80 9.56 6.98 -1.23
CA LYS A 80 10.84 6.39 -0.80
C LYS A 80 11.09 5.05 -1.47
N ALA A 81 10.06 4.21 -1.58
CA ALA A 81 10.17 2.90 -2.21
C ALA A 81 10.68 2.99 -3.66
N VAL A 82 10.12 3.89 -4.47
CA VAL A 82 10.55 4.08 -5.86
C VAL A 82 11.95 4.71 -5.98
N LYS A 83 12.43 5.43 -4.95
CA LYS A 83 13.81 5.92 -4.90
C LYS A 83 14.81 4.81 -4.53
N LEU A 84 14.41 3.91 -3.63
CA LEU A 84 15.21 2.76 -3.21
C LEU A 84 15.32 1.71 -4.32
N ASN A 85 14.21 1.47 -5.02
CA ASN A 85 14.17 0.54 -6.13
C ASN A 85 13.35 1.12 -7.30
N PRO A 86 13.98 1.88 -8.22
CA PRO A 86 13.29 2.49 -9.35
C PRO A 86 12.69 1.51 -10.36
N SER A 87 13.14 0.24 -10.39
CA SER A 87 12.61 -0.78 -11.29
C SER A 87 11.41 -1.55 -10.71
N LEU A 88 10.99 -1.22 -9.48
CA LEU A 88 9.82 -1.82 -8.86
C LEU A 88 8.53 -1.22 -9.43
N GLY A 89 8.04 -1.80 -10.53
CA GLY A 89 6.82 -1.34 -11.22
C GLY A 89 5.61 -1.23 -10.30
N ASP A 90 5.42 -2.20 -9.40
CA ASP A 90 4.30 -2.18 -8.44
C ASP A 90 4.33 -0.99 -7.48
N ALA A 91 5.52 -0.49 -7.12
CA ALA A 91 5.64 0.69 -6.27
C ALA A 91 5.26 1.96 -7.04
N TRP A 92 5.62 2.07 -8.32
CA TRP A 92 5.15 3.16 -9.18
C TRP A 92 3.64 3.11 -9.41
N LEU A 93 3.08 1.91 -9.59
CA LEU A 93 1.63 1.72 -9.71
C LEU A 93 0.90 2.19 -8.45
N CYS A 94 1.35 1.75 -7.27
CA CYS A 94 0.77 2.19 -5.99
C CYS A 94 0.94 3.69 -5.78
N LEU A 95 2.11 4.27 -6.10
CA LEU A 95 2.33 5.72 -5.99
C LEU A 95 1.38 6.49 -6.93
N GLY A 96 1.19 6.00 -8.16
CA GLY A 96 0.25 6.57 -9.11
C GLY A 96 -1.19 6.55 -8.60
N ASN A 97 -1.64 5.44 -8.01
CA ASN A 97 -2.96 5.33 -7.39
C ASN A 97 -3.14 6.31 -6.22
N CYS A 98 -2.12 6.41 -5.36
CA CYS A 98 -2.13 7.33 -4.23
C CYS A 98 -2.23 8.80 -4.69
N ILE A 99 -1.41 9.19 -5.67
CA ILE A 99 -1.43 10.54 -6.25
C ILE A 99 -2.72 10.81 -7.02
N TRP A 100 -3.32 9.78 -7.65
CA TRP A 100 -4.61 9.90 -8.31
C TRP A 100 -5.71 10.26 -7.30
N LYS A 101 -5.73 9.64 -6.12
CA LYS A 101 -6.67 9.98 -5.02
C LYS A 101 -6.47 11.41 -4.51
N LYS A 102 -5.24 11.93 -4.55
CA LYS A 102 -4.92 13.33 -4.23
C LYS A 102 -5.50 14.32 -5.24
N GLY A 103 -5.81 13.86 -6.46
CA GLY A 103 -6.30 14.67 -7.57
C GLY A 103 -5.21 15.23 -8.51
N ASP A 104 -3.93 14.90 -8.30
CA ASP A 104 -2.85 15.32 -9.20
C ASP A 104 -2.70 14.34 -10.36
N LEU A 105 -3.59 14.47 -11.35
CA LEU A 105 -3.67 13.56 -12.50
C LEU A 105 -2.40 13.57 -13.35
N THR A 106 -1.67 14.68 -13.40
CA THR A 106 -0.42 14.80 -14.19
C THR A 106 0.67 13.94 -13.57
N SER A 107 0.89 14.08 -12.26
CA SER A 107 1.87 13.29 -11.53
C SER A 107 1.49 11.80 -11.48
N ALA A 108 0.20 11.49 -11.34
CA ALA A 108 -0.30 10.11 -11.38
C ALA A 108 0.01 9.44 -12.73
N LYS A 109 -0.27 10.14 -13.85
CA LYS A 109 0.04 9.64 -15.20
C LYS A 109 1.54 9.36 -15.38
N ASN A 110 2.40 10.23 -14.86
CA ASN A 110 3.85 10.01 -14.92
C ASN A 110 4.26 8.75 -14.15
N CYS A 111 3.68 8.52 -12.97
CA CYS A 111 3.92 7.30 -12.20
C CYS A 111 3.46 6.05 -12.98
N PHE A 112 2.28 6.07 -13.61
CA PHE A 112 1.80 4.94 -14.40
C PHE A 112 2.67 4.66 -15.63
N ASN A 113 3.21 5.70 -16.28
CA ASN A 113 4.16 5.50 -17.37
C ASN A 113 5.47 4.83 -16.90
N LEU A 114 5.97 5.22 -15.72
CA LEU A 114 7.15 4.61 -15.11
C LEU A 114 6.88 3.18 -14.62
N ALA A 115 5.65 2.86 -14.24
CA ALA A 115 5.26 1.50 -13.87
C ALA A 115 5.27 0.53 -15.07
N LEU A 116 5.16 1.04 -16.30
CA LEU A 116 5.09 0.27 -17.54
C LEU A 116 6.41 0.25 -18.34
N SER A 117 7.43 0.99 -17.89
CA SER A 117 8.74 1.09 -18.56
C SER A 117 9.70 -0.01 -18.09
#